data_AF-A0A5A8AL49-F1
#
_entry.id   AF-A0A5A8AL49-F1
#
_cell.length_a   1.000
_cell.length_b   1.000
_cell.length_c   1.000
_cell.angle_alpha   90.00
_cell.angle_beta   90.00
_cell.angle_gamma   90.00
#
_symmetry.space_group_name_H-M   'P 1'
#
loop_
_entity.id
_entity.type
_entity.pdbx_description
1 polymer ?
#
loop_
_entity_poly.entity_id
_entity_poly.type
_entity_poly.pdbx_seq_one_letter_code
_entity_poly.pdbx_strand_id
1 'polypeptide(L)'
;MFTGETSKGKVIHHMIEQQKTGFVSSMTETFINNARRLKGVPQGIINDVVHLSKIRNMWDTMYRLLDLNKDILQMTDKQIVNSFINFASYTDEFFEASFRYTDEMGEGLTKEGLQEFTDQWLHNNPMDLAAESAVENAIK
;
A
#
# COMPACT_ATOMS: atom_id res chain seq x y z
N MET A 1 -17.01 17.11 -6.04
CA MET A 1 -18.01 17.23 -4.95
C MET A 1 -18.56 15.82 -4.77
N PHE A 2 -18.32 15.18 -3.63
CA PHE A 2 -18.80 13.81 -3.40
C PHE A 2 -20.31 13.86 -3.17
N THR A 3 -21.08 13.46 -4.18
CA THR A 3 -22.54 13.32 -4.09
C THR A 3 -22.89 11.86 -4.32
N GLY A 4 -23.00 11.12 -3.23
CA GLY A 4 -23.37 9.71 -3.21
C GLY A 4 -23.36 9.23 -1.77
N GLU A 5 -24.50 8.76 -1.28
CA GLU A 5 -24.77 8.36 0.11
C GLU A 5 -23.99 7.12 0.61
N THR A 6 -22.74 6.89 0.17
CA THR A 6 -21.98 5.66 0.48
C THR A 6 -20.76 5.83 1.37
N SER A 7 -20.30 7.05 1.69
CA SER A 7 -19.19 7.25 2.64
C SER A 7 -19.67 7.90 3.95
N LYS A 8 -19.64 7.13 5.06
CA LYS A 8 -19.96 7.59 6.42
C LYS A 8 -18.78 8.28 7.13
N GLY A 9 -17.73 8.63 6.39
CA GLY A 9 -16.50 9.21 6.92
C GLY A 9 -15.27 8.71 6.17
N LYS A 10 -14.10 9.19 6.59
CA LYS A 10 -12.79 8.71 6.11
C LYS A 10 -12.09 7.95 7.23
N VAL A 11 -11.48 6.82 6.90
CA VAL A 11 -10.54 6.09 7.78
C VAL A 11 -9.13 6.53 7.42
N ILE A 12 -8.24 6.63 8.41
CA ILE A 12 -6.82 6.90 8.13
C ILE A 12 -6.13 5.57 7.85
N HIS A 13 -5.51 5.47 6.68
CA HIS A 13 -4.59 4.42 6.31
C HIS A 13 -3.14 4.89 6.45
N HIS A 14 -2.28 4.04 7.01
CA HIS A 14 -0.84 4.25 7.03
C HIS A 14 -0.26 3.66 5.76
N MET A 15 0.37 4.49 4.93
CA MET A 15 1.01 4.05 3.68
C MET A 15 2.02 2.93 3.90
N ILE A 16 2.60 2.82 5.10
CA ILE A 16 3.36 1.64 5.55
C ILE A 16 2.54 0.99 6.67
N GLU A 17 2.23 -0.30 6.56
CA GLU A 17 1.39 -0.99 7.53
C GLU A 17 2.02 -1.05 8.94
N GLN A 18 1.20 -0.76 9.96
CA GLN A 18 1.68 -0.62 11.35
C GLN A 18 2.08 -1.95 12.01
N GLN A 19 1.67 -3.08 11.42
CA GLN A 19 1.84 -4.41 12.03
C GLN A 19 3.30 -4.85 12.19
N LYS A 20 4.24 -4.13 11.57
CA LYS A 20 5.68 -4.42 11.62
C LYS A 20 6.51 -3.25 12.15
N THR A 21 5.94 -2.45 13.05
CA THR A 21 6.77 -1.58 13.92
C THR A 21 7.94 -2.39 14.49
N GLY A 22 9.15 -1.84 14.43
CA GLY A 22 10.36 -2.55 14.87
C GLY A 22 10.93 -3.60 13.90
N PHE A 23 10.49 -3.65 12.64
CA PHE A 23 11.15 -4.49 11.61
C PHE A 23 12.66 -4.21 11.52
N VAL A 24 13.03 -2.93 11.66
CA VAL A 24 14.37 -2.43 11.97
C VAL A 24 14.27 -1.36 13.04
N SER A 25 15.37 -1.08 13.73
CA SER A 25 15.39 -0.14 14.87
C SER A 25 14.90 1.27 14.52
N SER A 26 15.08 1.67 13.27
CA SER A 26 14.68 2.97 12.73
C SER A 26 13.20 3.08 12.33
N MET A 27 12.46 1.97 12.25
CA MET A 27 11.01 1.97 11.97
C MET A 27 10.19 2.13 13.26
N THR A 28 10.19 3.35 13.76
CA THR A 28 9.41 3.75 14.94
C THR A 28 7.96 4.07 14.59
N GLU A 29 7.09 4.15 15.60
CA GLU A 29 5.73 4.66 15.43
C GLU A 29 5.71 6.06 14.80
N THR A 30 6.62 6.95 15.22
CA THR A 30 6.76 8.30 14.64
C THR A 30 7.11 8.25 13.14
N PHE A 31 7.91 7.27 12.71
CA PHE A 31 8.23 7.08 11.31
C PHE A 31 6.98 6.66 10.51
N ILE A 32 6.20 5.71 11.03
CA ILE A 32 5.01 5.19 10.34
C ILE A 32 3.86 6.22 10.37
N ASN A 33 3.67 6.92 11.50
CA ASN A 33 2.62 7.91 11.72
C ASN A 33 2.95 9.30 11.14
N ASN A 34 3.98 9.40 10.29
CA ASN A 34 4.32 10.65 9.64
C ASN A 34 3.15 11.09 8.74
N ALA A 35 2.71 12.35 8.85
CA ALA A 35 1.56 12.86 8.09
C ALA A 35 1.68 12.70 6.56
N ARG A 36 2.91 12.68 6.00
CA ARG A 36 3.14 12.40 4.56
C ARG A 36 2.90 10.94 4.18
N ARG A 37 2.68 10.07 5.17
CA ARG A 37 2.47 8.63 5.06
C ARG A 37 1.08 8.23 5.58
N LEU A 38 0.18 9.19 5.77
CA LEU A 38 -1.21 8.96 6.15
C LEU A 38 -2.12 9.34 4.98
N LYS A 39 -3.02 8.44 4.59
CA LYS A 39 -4.05 8.72 3.57
C LYS A 39 -5.45 8.50 4.13
N GLY A 40 -6.36 9.41 3.78
CA GLY A 40 -7.78 9.26 4.11
C GLY A 40 -8.47 8.37 3.09
N VAL A 41 -8.95 7.20 3.50
CA VAL A 41 -9.70 6.25 2.68
C VAL A 41 -11.20 6.40 2.97
N PRO A 42 -12.05 6.58 1.95
CA PRO A 42 -13.50 6.59 2.16
C PRO A 42 -13.96 5.28 2.80
N GLN A 43 -14.87 5.35 3.76
CA GLN A 43 -15.54 4.15 4.26
C GLN A 43 -16.42 3.51 3.18
N GLY A 44 -16.64 2.19 3.25
CA GLY A 44 -17.49 1.44 2.34
C GLY A 44 -16.73 0.38 1.54
N ILE A 45 -17.25 0.04 0.35
CA ILE A 45 -16.72 -1.02 -0.53
C ILE A 45 -15.21 -0.88 -0.77
N ILE A 46 -14.73 0.35 -0.92
CA ILE A 46 -13.32 0.64 -1.17
C ILE A 46 -12.43 0.26 0.02
N ASN A 47 -12.86 0.52 1.25
CA ASN A 47 -12.11 0.14 2.44
C ASN A 47 -11.97 -1.39 2.56
N ASP A 48 -13.04 -2.12 2.22
CA ASP A 48 -13.05 -3.58 2.34
C ASP A 48 -12.23 -4.27 1.25
N VAL A 49 -12.35 -3.82 -0.01
CA VAL A 49 -11.65 -4.44 -1.15
C VAL A 49 -10.19 -3.99 -1.22
N VAL A 50 -9.95 -2.68 -1.16
CA VAL A 50 -8.63 -2.09 -1.45
C VAL A 50 -7.76 -2.13 -0.20
N HIS A 51 -8.23 -1.55 0.90
CA HIS A 51 -7.41 -1.36 2.09
C HIS A 51 -7.20 -2.66 2.87
N LEU A 52 -8.27 -3.35 3.28
CA LEU A 52 -8.16 -4.50 4.19
C LEU A 52 -7.60 -5.77 3.52
N SER A 53 -7.78 -5.91 2.20
CA SER A 53 -7.40 -7.11 1.46
C SER A 53 -6.15 -6.90 0.60
N LYS A 54 -6.18 -6.00 -0.38
CA LYS A 54 -5.09 -5.90 -1.37
C LYS A 54 -3.82 -5.29 -0.78
N ILE A 55 -3.95 -4.18 -0.08
CA ILE A 55 -2.78 -3.42 0.38
C ILE A 55 -2.08 -4.11 1.53
N ARG A 56 -2.84 -4.75 2.41
CA ARG A 56 -2.27 -5.65 3.41
C ARG A 56 -1.42 -6.74 2.77
N ASN A 57 -1.94 -7.43 1.75
CA ASN A 57 -1.18 -8.47 1.04
C ASN A 57 0.07 -7.90 0.35
N MET A 58 0.01 -6.69 -0.19
CA MET A 58 1.17 -6.00 -0.77
C MET A 58 2.28 -5.80 0.25
N TRP A 59 1.93 -5.28 1.43
CA TRP A 59 2.89 -5.08 2.49
C TRP A 59 3.45 -6.39 3.04
N ASP A 60 2.61 -7.42 3.20
CA ASP A 60 3.05 -8.75 3.64
C ASP A 60 4.09 -9.36 2.68
N THR A 61 3.91 -9.20 1.37
CA THR A 61 4.91 -9.61 0.35
C THR A 61 6.22 -8.87 0.52
N MET A 62 6.18 -7.55 0.68
CA MET A 62 7.38 -6.73 0.86
C MET A 62 8.14 -7.10 2.14
N TYR A 63 7.43 -7.29 3.25
CA TYR A 63 8.04 -7.74 4.51
C TYR A 63 8.70 -9.10 4.37
N ARG A 64 8.03 -10.06 3.73
CA ARG A 64 8.59 -11.40 3.50
C ARG A 64 9.84 -11.34 2.64
N LEU A 65 9.83 -10.55 1.57
CA LEU A 65 10.99 -10.40 0.69
C LEU A 65 12.18 -9.82 1.45
N LEU A 66 11.97 -8.77 2.24
CA LEU A 66 13.04 -8.19 3.05
C LEU A 66 13.53 -9.13 4.16
N ASP A 67 12.64 -9.87 4.84
CA ASP A 67 13.06 -10.83 5.87
C ASP A 67 13.94 -11.94 5.29
N LEU A 68 13.70 -12.36 4.04
CA LEU A 68 14.53 -13.36 3.37
C LEU A 68 15.88 -12.80 2.88
N ASN A 69 15.93 -11.53 2.50
CA ASN A 69 17.08 -10.97 1.78
C ASN A 69 17.97 -10.04 2.62
N LYS A 70 17.48 -9.45 3.72
CA LYS A 70 18.22 -8.42 4.47
C LYS A 70 19.58 -8.90 4.98
N ASP A 71 19.65 -10.14 5.46
CA ASP A 71 20.89 -10.73 5.98
C ASP A 71 21.81 -11.21 4.85
N ILE A 72 21.22 -11.78 3.79
CA ILE A 72 21.95 -12.28 2.60
C ILE A 72 22.64 -11.12 1.88
N LEU A 73 21.92 -10.01 1.70
CA LEU A 73 22.39 -8.80 1.03
C LEU A 73 23.12 -7.84 1.97
N GLN A 74 23.26 -8.19 3.25
CA GLN A 74 23.88 -7.36 4.29
C GLN A 74 23.34 -5.93 4.32
N MET A 75 22.01 -5.79 4.20
CA MET A 75 21.35 -4.49 4.13
C MET A 75 21.48 -3.75 5.47
N THR A 76 21.82 -2.47 5.38
CA THR A 76 21.74 -1.56 6.53
C THR A 76 20.29 -1.18 6.84
N ASP A 77 20.00 -0.77 8.08
CA ASP A 77 18.70 -0.20 8.48
C ASP A 77 18.23 0.90 7.52
N LYS A 78 19.15 1.75 7.04
CA LYS A 78 18.84 2.82 6.09
C LYS A 78 18.37 2.26 4.74
N GLN A 79 19.01 1.23 4.23
CA GLN A 79 18.61 0.60 2.96
C GLN A 79 17.25 -0.09 3.12
N ILE A 80 17.02 -0.78 4.24
CA ILE A 80 15.71 -1.40 4.53
C ILE A 80 14.60 -0.34 4.57
N VAL A 81 14.83 0.79 5.27
CA VAL A 81 13.89 1.91 5.30
C VAL A 81 13.65 2.50 3.92
N ASN A 82 14.70 2.67 3.11
CA ASN A 82 14.57 3.16 1.75
C ASN A 82 13.76 2.20 0.87
N SER A 83 13.90 0.87 1.06
CA SER A 83 13.07 -0.11 0.36
C SER A 83 11.59 0.08 0.68
N PHE A 84 11.25 0.30 1.95
CA PHE A 84 9.85 0.60 2.32
C PHE A 84 9.35 1.91 1.73
N ILE A 85 10.18 2.96 1.71
CA ILE A 85 9.80 4.25 1.09
C ILE A 85 9.58 4.08 -0.42
N ASN A 86 10.46 3.35 -1.10
CA ASN A 86 10.34 3.07 -2.53
C ASN A 86 9.08 2.26 -2.84
N PHE A 87 8.79 1.23 -2.05
CA PHE A 87 7.61 0.40 -2.21
C PHE A 87 6.30 1.15 -1.88
N ALA A 88 6.35 2.11 -0.95
CA ALA A 88 5.20 2.92 -0.61
C ALA A 88 4.65 3.69 -1.82
N SER A 89 5.51 4.14 -2.74
CA SER A 89 5.07 4.78 -3.99
C SER A 89 4.22 3.86 -4.86
N TYR A 90 4.58 2.58 -4.98
CA TYR A 90 3.80 1.59 -5.71
C TYR A 90 2.41 1.38 -5.08
N THR A 91 2.35 1.24 -3.75
CA THR A 91 1.07 1.13 -3.04
C THR A 91 0.24 2.41 -3.15
N ASP A 92 0.90 3.56 -3.31
CA ASP A 92 0.25 4.85 -3.50
C ASP A 92 -0.43 4.95 -4.87
N GLU A 93 0.27 4.53 -5.92
CA GLU A 93 -0.24 4.49 -7.28
C GLU A 93 -1.45 3.55 -7.39
N PHE A 94 -1.38 2.38 -6.76
CA PHE A 94 -2.52 1.46 -6.66
C PHE A 94 -3.74 2.10 -5.99
N PHE A 95 -3.52 2.82 -4.89
CA PHE A 95 -4.58 3.53 -4.19
C PHE A 95 -5.23 4.60 -5.06
N GLU A 96 -4.42 5.45 -5.69
CA GLU A 96 -4.91 6.53 -6.55
C GLU A 96 -5.68 6.00 -7.76
N ALA A 97 -5.22 4.89 -8.34
CA ALA A 97 -5.94 4.21 -9.41
C ALA A 97 -7.30 3.69 -8.94
N SER A 98 -7.35 3.07 -7.75
CA SER A 98 -8.58 2.56 -7.15
C SER A 98 -9.58 3.66 -6.79
N PHE A 99 -9.08 4.81 -6.33
CA PHE A 99 -9.91 5.97 -6.00
C PHE A 99 -10.51 6.57 -7.26
N ARG A 100 -9.69 6.75 -8.30
CA ARG A 100 -10.16 7.26 -9.58
C ARG A 100 -11.25 6.37 -10.19
N TYR A 101 -11.05 5.05 -10.18
CA TYR A 101 -12.07 4.11 -10.64
C TYR A 101 -13.36 4.23 -9.82
N THR A 102 -13.24 4.34 -8.49
CA THR A 102 -14.40 4.52 -7.61
C THR A 102 -15.17 5.80 -7.92
N ASP A 103 -14.46 6.91 -8.13
CA ASP A 103 -15.06 8.20 -8.49
C ASP A 103 -15.73 8.15 -9.88
N GLU A 104 -15.12 7.46 -10.84
CA GLU A 104 -15.67 7.27 -12.19
C GLU A 104 -16.95 6.42 -12.18
N MET A 105 -17.04 5.40 -11.33
CA MET A 105 -18.22 4.53 -11.24
C MET A 105 -19.36 5.19 -10.44
N GLY A 106 -19.06 6.01 -9.44
CA GLY A 106 -20.05 6.71 -8.62
C GLY A 106 -21.09 5.76 -8.02
N GLU A 107 -22.38 6.01 -8.29
CA GLU A 107 -23.50 5.17 -7.83
C GLU A 107 -23.52 3.77 -8.45
N GLY A 108 -22.80 3.57 -9.57
CA GLY A 108 -22.66 2.27 -10.23
C GLY A 108 -21.55 1.39 -9.63
N LEU A 109 -20.84 1.84 -8.60
CA LEU A 109 -19.77 1.07 -7.98
C LEU A 109 -20.31 -0.21 -7.35
N THR A 110 -19.78 -1.35 -7.81
CA THR A 110 -20.01 -2.66 -7.20
C THR A 110 -18.73 -3.20 -6.58
N LYS A 111 -18.88 -4.13 -5.64
CA LYS A 111 -17.74 -4.80 -5.01
C LYS A 111 -16.98 -5.64 -6.03
N GLU A 112 -17.71 -6.36 -6.87
CA GLU A 112 -17.19 -7.23 -7.92
C GLU A 112 -16.43 -6.42 -8.98
N GLY A 113 -16.99 -5.29 -9.44
CA GLY A 113 -16.32 -4.43 -10.41
C GLY A 113 -15.03 -3.84 -9.86
N LEU A 114 -15.02 -3.40 -8.59
CA LEU A 114 -13.80 -2.93 -7.95
C LEU A 114 -12.77 -4.05 -7.78
N GLN A 115 -13.20 -5.27 -7.43
CA GLN A 115 -12.31 -6.43 -7.34
C GLN A 115 -11.66 -6.72 -8.69
N GLU A 116 -12.44 -6.83 -9.76
CA GLU A 116 -11.94 -7.07 -11.12
C GLU A 116 -10.94 -5.99 -11.55
N PHE A 117 -11.27 -4.72 -11.33
CA PHE A 117 -10.35 -3.62 -11.59
C PHE A 117 -9.02 -3.78 -10.83
N THR A 118 -9.09 -4.02 -9.51
CA THR A 118 -7.86 -4.15 -8.70
C THR A 118 -7.03 -5.37 -9.08
N ASP A 119 -7.67 -6.47 -9.47
CA ASP A 119 -7.00 -7.69 -9.93
C ASP A 119 -6.30 -7.45 -11.27
N GLN A 120 -6.97 -6.79 -12.21
CA GLN A 120 -6.38 -6.43 -13.50
C GLN A 120 -5.22 -5.45 -13.34
N TRP A 121 -5.36 -4.46 -12.45
CA TRP A 121 -4.27 -3.52 -12.16
C TRP A 121 -3.05 -4.27 -11.61
N LEU A 122 -3.25 -5.18 -10.67
CA LEU A 122 -2.18 -6.00 -10.07
C LEU A 122 -1.54 -6.97 -11.07
N HIS A 123 -2.32 -7.49 -12.01
CA HIS A 123 -1.80 -8.29 -13.10
C HIS A 123 -0.86 -7.48 -14.01
N ASN A 124 -1.25 -6.24 -14.34
CA ASN A 124 -0.48 -5.36 -15.20
C ASN A 124 0.71 -4.69 -14.48
N ASN A 125 0.65 -4.61 -13.15
CA ASN A 125 1.68 -4.00 -12.32
C ASN A 125 2.08 -5.01 -11.23
N PRO A 126 2.87 -6.06 -11.56
CA PRO A 126 3.13 -7.16 -10.64
C PRO A 126 3.83 -6.72 -9.37
N MET A 127 3.21 -7.05 -8.24
CA MET A 127 3.70 -6.71 -6.90
C MET A 127 5.11 -7.23 -6.61
N ASP A 128 5.44 -8.46 -7.04
CA ASP A 128 6.75 -9.06 -6.78
C ASP A 128 7.87 -8.24 -7.45
N LEU A 129 7.66 -7.82 -8.71
CA LEU A 129 8.60 -6.97 -9.44
C LEU A 129 8.76 -5.60 -8.78
N ALA A 130 7.67 -5.03 -8.26
CA ALA A 130 7.70 -3.77 -7.55
C ALA A 130 8.48 -3.87 -6.22
N ALA A 131 8.29 -4.97 -5.48
CA ALA A 131 9.01 -5.24 -4.24
C ALA A 131 10.51 -5.48 -4.49
N GLU A 132 10.86 -6.28 -5.49
CA GLU A 132 12.25 -6.50 -5.92
C GLU A 132 12.92 -5.18 -6.33
N SER A 133 12.28 -4.41 -7.20
CA SER A 133 12.78 -3.10 -7.65
C SER A 133 12.99 -2.13 -6.48
N ALA A 134 12.08 -2.14 -5.49
CA ALA A 134 12.19 -1.30 -4.31
C ALA A 134 13.44 -1.63 -3.48
N VAL A 135 13.77 -2.92 -3.34
CA VAL A 135 14.98 -3.39 -2.67
C VAL A 135 16.23 -3.07 -3.48
N GLU A 136 16.25 -3.37 -4.78
CA GLU A 136 17.38 -3.09 -5.66
C GLU A 136 17.75 -1.60 -5.67
N ASN A 137 16.75 -0.73 -5.77
CA ASN A 137 16.94 0.72 -5.79
C ASN A 137 17.41 1.28 -4.43
N ALA A 138 17.17 0.56 -3.33
CA ALA A 138 17.66 0.96 -2.03
C ALA A 138 19.13 0.56 -1.80
N ILE A 139 19.62 -0.47 -2.50
CA ILE A 139 20.98 -0.99 -2.34
C ILE A 139 22.00 -0.22 -3.20
N LYS A 140 21.56 0.30 -4.36
CA LYS A 140 22.35 1.16 -5.25
C LYS A 140 22.73 2.49 -4.59
#